data_AF-A0A2T2WU41-F1
#
_entry.id   AF-A0A2T2WU41-F1
#
_cell.length_a   1.000
_cell.length_b   1.000
_cell.length_c   1.000
_cell.angle_alpha   90.00
_cell.angle_beta   90.00
_cell.angle_gamma   90.00
#
_symmetry.space_group_name_H-M   'P 1'
#
loop_
_entity.id
_entity.type
_entity.pdbx_description
1 polymer ?
#
loop_
_entity_poly.entity_id
_entity_poly.type
_entity_poly.pdbx_seq_one_letter_code
_entity_poly.pdbx_strand_id
1 'polypeptide(L)'
;MAYLDEKLQQQVSQFLQDLKDPVQLLIYPGPQSEYFQVFWDISQEVAQLTPLFSVATLDKAPELEPGHETGQSITGPIGILADKQHQETGIRYVGIPSGLEFGTFLEDIKALSTHHVTLSEKTQETLKQLGQPVHIQVFTTPTCRWCPRAVRLAHDMSLIQPHITADLIDSGTFNELAARYDVSSVPKSIFNGHVEILGAVPENEYLKGILNAALH
;
A
#
# COMPACT_ATOMS: atom_id res chain seq x y z
N MET A 1 0.57 22.71 -10.89
CA MET A 1 -0.68 22.41 -11.61
C MET A 1 -1.49 21.53 -10.70
N ALA A 2 -2.82 21.65 -10.66
CA ALA A 2 -3.64 20.73 -9.89
C ALA A 2 -3.63 19.35 -10.59
N TYR A 3 -3.41 18.28 -9.82
CA TYR A 3 -3.49 16.90 -10.32
C TYR A 3 -4.93 16.41 -10.40
N LEU A 4 -5.81 16.88 -9.50
CA LEU A 4 -7.23 16.59 -9.49
C LEU A 4 -7.99 17.77 -10.10
N ASP A 5 -8.68 17.52 -11.23
CA ASP A 5 -9.61 18.50 -11.78
C ASP A 5 -10.84 18.68 -10.87
N GLU A 6 -11.62 19.74 -11.08
CA GLU A 6 -12.78 20.07 -10.23
C GLU A 6 -13.80 18.93 -10.12
N LYS A 7 -14.01 18.18 -11.21
CA LYS A 7 -14.96 17.06 -11.23
C LYS A 7 -14.43 15.91 -10.39
N LEU A 8 -13.15 15.59 -10.51
CA LEU A 8 -12.51 14.54 -9.73
C LEU A 8 -12.45 14.93 -8.24
N GLN A 9 -12.16 16.19 -7.92
CA GLN A 9 -12.22 16.70 -6.54
C GLN A 9 -13.60 16.48 -5.91
N GLN A 10 -14.69 16.75 -6.65
CA GLN A 10 -16.05 16.46 -6.18
C GLN A 10 -16.28 14.97 -5.94
N GLN A 11 -15.82 14.10 -6.84
CA GLN A 11 -15.94 12.65 -6.70
C GLN A 11 -15.16 12.12 -5.49
N VAL A 12 -13.93 12.61 -5.29
CA VAL A 12 -13.08 12.22 -4.16
C VAL A 12 -13.69 12.72 -2.85
N SER A 13 -14.12 13.99 -2.78
CA SER A 13 -14.78 14.54 -1.60
C SER A 13 -16.04 13.74 -1.23
N GLN A 14 -16.88 13.42 -2.23
CA GLN A 14 -18.05 12.57 -2.04
C GLN A 14 -17.69 11.16 -1.55
N PHE A 15 -16.61 10.57 -2.07
CA PHE A 15 -16.15 9.24 -1.67
C PHE A 15 -15.66 9.20 -0.21
N LEU A 16 -14.99 10.28 0.23
CA LEU A 16 -14.42 10.45 1.57
C LEU A 16 -15.40 11.06 2.59
N GLN A 17 -16.66 11.30 2.24
CA GLN A 17 -17.65 11.89 3.16
C GLN A 17 -17.93 11.00 4.40
N ASP A 18 -17.74 9.68 4.27
CA ASP A 18 -18.12 8.69 5.28
C ASP A 18 -16.98 8.30 6.22
N LEU A 19 -15.80 8.92 6.07
CA LEU A 19 -14.66 8.73 6.97
C LEU A 19 -15.10 8.96 8.44
N LYS A 20 -14.54 8.15 9.36
CA LYS A 20 -14.90 8.19 10.79
C LYS A 20 -13.74 8.65 11.65
N ASP A 21 -12.59 8.01 11.48
CA ASP A 21 -11.37 8.34 12.21
C ASP A 21 -10.35 9.07 11.33
N PRO A 22 -9.51 9.96 11.89
CA PRO A 22 -8.40 10.55 11.17
C PRO A 22 -7.41 9.51 10.64
N VAL A 23 -6.87 9.76 9.46
CA VAL A 23 -5.81 8.98 8.81
C VAL A 23 -4.67 9.92 8.43
N GLN A 24 -3.44 9.47 8.61
CA GLN A 24 -2.25 10.21 8.20
C GLN A 24 -1.46 9.41 7.16
N LEU A 25 -1.01 10.06 6.10
CA LEU A 25 0.00 9.53 5.19
C LEU A 25 1.36 10.11 5.58
N LEU A 26 2.30 9.22 5.87
CA LEU A 26 3.69 9.54 6.18
C LEU A 26 4.55 9.22 4.95
N ILE A 27 5.14 10.21 4.31
CA ILE A 27 5.92 10.04 3.08
C ILE A 27 7.41 10.20 3.37
N TYR A 28 8.17 9.12 3.24
CA TYR A 28 9.61 9.21 3.08
C TYR A 28 9.92 9.72 1.66
N PRO A 29 10.58 10.87 1.48
CA PRO A 29 10.83 11.44 0.16
C PRO A 29 11.82 10.61 -0.66
N GLY A 30 12.83 10.06 0.02
CA GLY A 30 13.98 9.45 -0.62
C GLY A 30 14.90 10.46 -1.33
N PRO A 31 16.21 10.18 -1.42
CA PRO A 31 17.15 11.07 -2.08
C PRO A 31 16.97 10.95 -3.60
N GLN A 32 16.94 12.11 -4.27
CA GLN A 32 16.85 12.21 -5.73
C GLN A 32 15.58 11.59 -6.34
N SER A 33 14.52 11.38 -5.54
CA SER A 33 13.24 10.93 -6.09
C SER A 33 12.66 11.95 -7.07
N GLU A 34 12.47 11.53 -8.32
CA GLU A 34 11.75 12.34 -9.32
C GLU A 34 10.23 12.37 -9.06
N TYR A 35 9.72 11.45 -8.23
CA TYR A 35 8.29 11.26 -8.01
C TYR A 35 7.79 11.76 -6.67
N PHE A 36 8.67 12.13 -5.72
CA PHE A 36 8.26 12.63 -4.41
C PHE A 36 7.31 13.82 -4.51
N GLN A 37 7.65 14.83 -5.31
CA GLN A 37 6.81 16.04 -5.42
C GLN A 37 5.41 15.70 -5.96
N VAL A 38 5.32 14.76 -6.90
CA VAL A 38 4.05 14.29 -7.46
C VAL A 38 3.21 13.61 -6.37
N PHE A 39 3.81 12.69 -5.60
CA PHE A 39 3.10 12.00 -4.52
C PHE A 39 2.68 12.97 -3.41
N TRP A 40 3.54 13.91 -3.06
CA TRP A 40 3.26 14.94 -2.08
C TRP A 40 2.08 15.80 -2.51
N ASP A 41 2.13 16.38 -3.71
CA ASP A 41 1.11 17.29 -4.20
C ASP A 41 -0.26 16.63 -4.35
N ILE A 42 -0.33 15.42 -4.94
CA ILE A 42 -1.61 14.72 -5.09
C ILE A 42 -2.20 14.34 -3.73
N SER A 43 -1.36 13.96 -2.76
CA SER A 43 -1.82 13.64 -1.41
C SER A 43 -2.27 14.88 -0.65
N GLN A 44 -1.60 16.03 -0.85
CA GLN A 44 -2.02 17.32 -0.30
C GLN A 44 -3.35 17.78 -0.89
N GLU A 45 -3.58 17.57 -2.19
CA GLU A 45 -4.89 17.85 -2.80
C GLU A 45 -5.99 16.98 -2.17
N VAL A 46 -5.74 15.69 -1.91
CA VAL A 46 -6.70 14.83 -1.19
C VAL A 46 -6.93 15.34 0.25
N ALA A 47 -5.88 15.76 0.96
CA ALA A 47 -5.99 16.29 2.31
C ALA A 47 -6.78 17.61 2.41
N GLN A 48 -6.83 18.39 1.33
CA GLN A 48 -7.67 19.60 1.26
C GLN A 48 -9.17 19.27 1.12
N LEU A 49 -9.53 18.05 0.70
CA LEU A 49 -10.92 17.65 0.48
C LEU A 49 -11.61 17.11 1.74
N THR A 50 -10.86 16.81 2.81
CA THR A 50 -11.42 16.31 4.07
C THR A 50 -10.51 16.61 5.27
N PRO A 51 -11.06 17.03 6.42
CA PRO A 51 -10.26 17.26 7.63
C PRO A 51 -9.76 15.96 8.30
N LEU A 52 -10.24 14.79 7.85
CA LEU A 52 -9.86 13.48 8.41
C LEU A 52 -8.68 12.83 7.68
N PHE A 53 -8.04 13.52 6.74
CA PHE A 53 -6.83 13.05 6.09
C PHE A 53 -5.74 14.12 6.18
N SER A 54 -4.52 13.71 6.50
CA SER A 54 -3.36 14.60 6.59
C SER A 54 -2.12 13.93 6.02
N VAL A 55 -1.13 14.73 5.63
CA VAL A 55 0.11 14.25 5.03
C VAL A 55 1.29 14.88 5.76
N ALA A 56 2.30 14.08 6.07
CA ALA A 56 3.56 14.53 6.66
C ALA A 56 4.74 13.77 6.04
N THR A 57 5.97 14.27 6.25
CA THR A 57 7.19 13.62 5.76
C THR A 57 7.85 12.75 6.82
N LEU A 58 8.55 11.70 6.40
CA LEU A 58 9.45 10.92 7.23
C LEU A 58 10.91 11.26 6.90
N ASP A 59 11.74 11.32 7.93
CA ASP A 59 13.19 11.56 7.75
C ASP A 59 13.96 10.27 7.43
N LYS A 60 13.45 9.13 7.89
CA LYS A 60 14.09 7.82 7.77
C LYS A 60 13.35 6.95 6.78
N ALA A 61 14.11 6.26 5.94
CA ALA A 61 13.55 5.25 5.06
C ALA A 61 13.01 4.09 5.89
N PRO A 62 11.84 3.53 5.55
CA PRO A 62 11.40 2.26 6.10
C PRO A 62 12.26 1.12 5.53
N GLU A 63 12.34 0.02 6.28
CA GLU A 63 12.95 -1.21 5.79
C GLU A 63 12.01 -1.86 4.77
N LEU A 64 12.41 -1.88 3.49
CA LEU A 64 11.59 -2.46 2.43
C LEU A 64 11.61 -3.99 2.42
N GLU A 65 12.69 -4.62 2.86
CA GLU A 65 12.81 -6.09 2.89
C GLU A 65 13.48 -6.50 4.21
N PRO A 66 12.87 -7.40 5.01
CA PRO A 66 13.45 -7.87 6.26
C PRO A 66 14.88 -8.41 6.06
N GLY A 67 15.83 -7.86 6.79
CA GLY A 67 17.22 -8.32 6.78
C GLY A 67 18.06 -7.84 5.58
N HIS A 68 17.53 -6.97 4.71
CA HIS A 68 18.33 -6.25 3.72
C HIS A 68 18.98 -5.01 4.35
N GLU A 69 20.27 -4.79 4.07
CA GLU A 69 21.01 -3.66 4.61
C GLU A 69 20.37 -2.32 4.22
N THR A 70 20.06 -1.51 5.22
CA THR A 70 19.61 -0.10 5.12
C THR A 70 20.72 0.86 4.66
N GLY A 71 21.82 0.33 4.12
CA GLY A 71 23.03 1.06 3.72
C GLY A 71 22.99 1.63 2.30
N GLN A 72 22.06 1.18 1.45
CA GLN A 72 21.79 1.83 0.16
C GLN A 72 20.69 2.88 0.31
N SER A 73 20.91 4.05 -0.29
CA SER A 73 19.92 5.11 -0.32
C SER A 73 18.69 4.63 -1.10
N ILE A 74 17.58 4.39 -0.41
CA ILE A 74 16.31 4.03 -1.05
C ILE A 74 15.77 5.28 -1.74
N THR A 75 15.72 5.26 -3.08
CA THR A 75 15.39 6.44 -3.91
C THR A 75 14.06 7.11 -3.53
N GLY A 76 13.07 6.33 -3.07
CA GLY A 76 11.75 6.84 -2.73
C GLY A 76 10.93 7.31 -3.95
N PRO A 77 9.69 7.79 -3.72
CA PRO A 77 9.10 8.02 -2.41
C PRO A 77 8.48 6.75 -1.84
N ILE A 78 8.30 6.71 -0.52
CA ILE A 78 7.56 5.64 0.16
C ILE A 78 6.52 6.26 1.08
N GLY A 79 5.24 5.92 0.87
CA GLY A 79 4.13 6.34 1.72
C GLY A 79 3.72 5.24 2.69
N ILE A 80 3.46 5.59 3.93
CA ILE A 80 2.94 4.68 4.96
C ILE A 80 1.66 5.29 5.53
N LEU A 81 0.57 4.53 5.57
CA LEU A 81 -0.63 4.98 6.26
C LEU A 81 -0.50 4.75 7.75
N ALA A 82 -0.87 5.75 8.54
CA ALA A 82 -0.94 5.72 9.99
C ALA A 82 -2.37 6.00 10.46
N ASP A 83 -2.75 5.37 11.56
CA ASP A 83 -4.07 5.49 12.15
C ASP A 83 -4.25 6.79 12.95
N LYS A 84 -5.42 6.95 13.59
CA LYS A 84 -5.74 8.10 14.44
C LYS A 84 -4.88 8.21 15.71
N GLN A 85 -4.08 7.20 16.06
CA GLN A 85 -3.09 7.22 17.12
C GLN A 85 -1.68 7.57 16.58
N HIS A 86 -1.55 7.88 15.29
CA HIS A 86 -0.29 8.07 14.58
C HIS A 86 0.59 6.81 14.60
N GLN A 87 -0.03 5.63 14.71
CA GLN A 87 0.69 4.36 14.59
C GLN A 87 0.71 3.94 13.12
N GLU A 88 1.92 3.68 12.61
CA GLU A 88 2.11 3.13 11.27
C GLU A 88 1.38 1.80 11.12
N THR A 89 0.59 1.68 10.06
CA THR A 89 -0.08 0.45 9.68
C THR A 89 0.82 -0.39 8.77
N GLY A 90 0.36 -1.59 8.43
CA GLY A 90 1.03 -2.42 7.43
C GLY A 90 0.90 -1.90 5.99
N ILE A 91 0.09 -0.89 5.70
CA ILE A 91 -0.14 -0.40 4.34
C ILE A 91 0.98 0.54 3.89
N ARG A 92 1.73 0.13 2.85
CA ARG A 92 2.80 0.95 2.26
C ARG A 92 2.69 1.08 0.75
N TYR A 93 3.10 2.25 0.28
CA TYR A 93 3.15 2.65 -1.12
C TYR A 93 4.59 2.90 -1.50
N VAL A 94 5.21 1.98 -2.23
CA VAL A 94 6.58 2.05 -2.71
C VAL A 94 6.54 2.56 -4.15
N GLY A 95 6.68 3.88 -4.31
CA GLY A 95 6.40 4.60 -5.55
C GLY A 95 5.20 5.53 -5.38
N ILE A 96 4.46 5.75 -6.46
CA ILE A 96 3.30 6.64 -6.47
C ILE A 96 2.01 5.86 -6.77
N PRO A 97 0.92 6.08 -6.00
CA PRO A 97 -0.38 5.48 -6.29
C PRO A 97 -1.06 6.19 -7.47
N SER A 98 -0.53 6.00 -8.67
CA SER A 98 -0.98 6.66 -9.89
C SER A 98 -1.84 5.75 -10.76
N GLY A 99 -2.54 6.35 -11.74
CA GLY A 99 -3.40 5.62 -12.66
C GLY A 99 -4.55 4.92 -11.93
N LEU A 100 -4.69 3.61 -12.13
CA LEU A 100 -5.76 2.84 -11.49
C LEU A 100 -5.55 2.64 -9.99
N GLU A 101 -4.31 2.77 -9.49
CA GLU A 101 -4.00 2.62 -8.07
C GLU A 101 -4.35 3.85 -7.23
N PHE A 102 -4.69 4.99 -7.87
CA PHE A 102 -5.23 6.13 -7.14
C PHE A 102 -6.57 5.78 -6.46
N GLY A 103 -7.40 4.95 -7.11
CA GLY A 103 -8.62 4.43 -6.50
C GLY A 103 -8.34 3.56 -5.28
N THR A 104 -7.38 2.64 -5.39
CA THR A 104 -6.90 1.79 -4.30
C THR A 104 -6.46 2.62 -3.09
N PHE A 105 -5.75 3.73 -3.34
CA PHE A 105 -5.30 4.66 -2.31
C PHE A 105 -6.43 5.33 -1.55
N LEU A 106 -7.45 5.82 -2.25
CA LEU A 106 -8.63 6.37 -1.60
C LEU A 106 -9.39 5.31 -0.80
N GLU A 107 -9.50 4.10 -1.35
CA GLU A 107 -10.12 2.97 -0.66
C GLU A 107 -9.35 2.61 0.62
N ASP A 108 -8.03 2.76 0.68
CA ASP A 108 -7.23 2.40 1.86
C ASP A 108 -7.44 3.41 2.98
N ILE A 109 -7.42 4.70 2.62
CA ILE A 109 -7.78 5.78 3.54
C ILE A 109 -9.17 5.50 4.13
N LYS A 110 -10.14 5.11 3.28
CA LYS A 110 -11.50 4.80 3.73
C LYS A 110 -11.56 3.56 4.60
N ALA A 111 -10.90 2.47 4.21
CA ALA A 111 -10.89 1.22 4.96
C ALA A 111 -10.28 1.41 6.36
N LEU A 112 -9.13 2.08 6.44
CA LEU A 112 -8.46 2.41 7.71
C LEU A 112 -9.30 3.34 8.58
N SER A 113 -9.87 4.40 8.00
CA SER A 113 -10.70 5.36 8.73
C SER A 113 -12.00 4.75 9.27
N THR A 114 -12.59 3.81 8.53
CA THR A 114 -13.89 3.20 8.88
C THR A 114 -13.75 1.87 9.61
N HIS A 115 -12.53 1.34 9.75
CA HIS A 115 -12.22 0.01 10.28
C HIS A 115 -12.97 -1.11 9.54
N HIS A 116 -13.17 -0.92 8.23
CA HIS A 116 -13.93 -1.83 7.41
C HIS A 116 -13.09 -2.35 6.24
N VAL A 117 -12.96 -3.67 6.17
CA VAL A 117 -12.27 -4.40 5.10
C VAL A 117 -13.23 -5.36 4.41
N THR A 118 -12.94 -5.70 3.15
CA THR A 118 -13.78 -6.62 2.36
C THR A 118 -13.20 -8.03 2.39
N LEU A 119 -13.03 -8.58 3.61
CA LEU A 119 -12.55 -9.95 3.84
C LEU A 119 -13.62 -10.80 4.50
N SER A 120 -13.70 -12.07 4.13
CA SER A 120 -14.59 -13.01 4.82
C SER A 120 -14.22 -13.17 6.29
N GLU A 121 -15.21 -13.37 7.16
CA GLU A 121 -15.00 -13.57 8.61
C GLU A 121 -13.99 -14.71 8.86
N LYS A 122 -14.11 -15.80 8.10
CA LYS A 122 -13.18 -16.94 8.16
C LYS A 122 -11.72 -16.54 7.92
N THR A 123 -11.47 -15.70 6.91
CA THR A 123 -10.12 -15.20 6.63
C THR A 123 -9.63 -14.31 7.78
N GLN A 124 -10.48 -13.42 8.28
CA GLN A 124 -10.10 -12.55 9.40
C GLN A 124 -9.76 -13.36 10.66
N GLU A 125 -10.56 -14.37 10.99
CA GLU A 125 -10.30 -15.29 12.12
C GLU A 125 -8.97 -16.04 11.94
N THR A 126 -8.68 -16.48 10.71
CA THR A 126 -7.43 -17.18 10.39
C THR A 126 -6.23 -16.25 10.53
N LEU A 127 -6.32 -15.02 10.00
CA LEU A 127 -5.26 -14.01 10.09
C LEU A 127 -4.95 -13.62 11.53
N LYS A 128 -5.97 -13.53 12.40
CA LYS A 128 -5.77 -13.23 13.84
C LYS A 128 -4.94 -14.29 14.57
N GLN A 129 -4.84 -15.50 14.04
CA GLN A 129 -4.00 -16.58 14.61
C GLN A 129 -2.54 -16.52 14.12
N LEU A 130 -2.22 -15.64 13.17
CA LEU A 130 -0.89 -15.50 12.62
C LEU A 130 0.07 -14.86 13.64
N GLY A 131 0.99 -15.67 14.17
CA GLY A 131 1.98 -15.22 15.16
C GLY A 131 3.31 -14.76 14.56
N GLN A 132 3.56 -15.02 13.28
CA GLN A 132 4.82 -14.69 12.60
C GLN A 132 4.65 -13.48 11.66
N PRO A 133 5.69 -12.66 11.48
CA PRO A 133 5.66 -11.55 10.54
C PRO A 133 5.57 -12.06 9.09
N VAL A 134 4.72 -11.40 8.29
CA VAL A 134 4.65 -11.63 6.84
C VAL A 134 4.74 -10.30 6.12
N HIS A 135 5.76 -10.17 5.28
CA HIS A 135 5.93 -9.05 4.38
C HIS A 135 5.47 -9.44 2.98
N ILE A 136 4.56 -8.65 2.43
CA ILE A 136 3.90 -8.87 1.14
C ILE A 136 4.33 -7.74 0.21
N GLN A 137 4.83 -8.10 -0.97
CA GLN A 137 5.23 -7.17 -2.02
C GLN A 137 4.37 -7.40 -3.24
N VAL A 138 3.50 -6.46 -3.56
CA VAL A 138 2.60 -6.51 -4.72
C VAL A 138 3.12 -5.58 -5.81
N PHE A 139 3.77 -6.16 -6.81
CA PHE A 139 4.28 -5.44 -7.97
C PHE A 139 3.14 -5.08 -8.94
N THR A 140 3.05 -3.81 -9.30
CA THR A 140 1.99 -3.25 -10.14
C THR A 140 2.55 -2.38 -11.26
N THR A 141 1.65 -1.92 -12.14
CA THR A 141 1.90 -0.83 -13.08
C THR A 141 0.65 0.06 -13.17
N PRO A 142 0.78 1.37 -13.50
CA PRO A 142 -0.35 2.32 -13.43
C PRO A 142 -1.59 1.97 -14.28
N THR A 143 -1.41 1.17 -15.34
CA THR A 143 -2.48 0.80 -16.30
C THR A 143 -3.05 -0.61 -16.10
N CYS A 144 -2.53 -1.35 -15.11
CA CYS A 144 -2.92 -2.73 -14.83
C CYS A 144 -4.32 -2.80 -14.19
N ARG A 145 -5.31 -3.29 -14.94
CA ARG A 145 -6.70 -3.38 -14.47
C ARG A 145 -6.93 -4.36 -13.31
N TRP A 146 -6.03 -5.31 -13.11
CA TRP A 146 -6.18 -6.36 -12.09
C TRP A 146 -5.37 -6.08 -10.83
N CYS A 147 -4.42 -5.14 -10.90
CA CYS A 147 -3.51 -4.82 -9.81
C CYS A 147 -4.23 -4.24 -8.59
N PRO A 148 -5.23 -3.34 -8.73
CA PRO A 148 -5.98 -2.82 -7.59
C PRO A 148 -6.54 -3.94 -6.72
N ARG A 149 -7.08 -5.00 -7.32
CA ARG A 149 -7.66 -6.13 -6.58
C ARG A 149 -6.62 -6.88 -5.73
N ALA A 150 -5.41 -7.08 -6.24
CA ALA A 150 -4.35 -7.76 -5.49
C ALA A 150 -3.83 -6.88 -4.35
N VAL A 151 -3.65 -5.58 -4.62
CA VAL A 151 -3.19 -4.60 -3.62
C VAL A 151 -4.23 -4.45 -2.51
N ARG A 152 -5.50 -4.24 -2.87
CA ARG A 152 -6.61 -4.16 -1.92
C ARG A 152 -6.65 -5.36 -0.99
N LEU A 153 -6.48 -6.56 -1.54
CA LEU A 153 -6.48 -7.79 -0.77
C LEU A 153 -5.31 -7.85 0.22
N ALA A 154 -4.10 -7.49 -0.21
CA ALA A 154 -2.93 -7.43 0.66
C ALA A 154 -3.09 -6.39 1.78
N HIS A 155 -3.53 -5.18 1.43
CA HIS A 155 -3.73 -4.08 2.37
C HIS A 155 -4.85 -4.38 3.38
N ASP A 156 -6.00 -4.90 2.94
CA ASP A 156 -7.08 -5.33 3.83
C ASP A 156 -6.60 -6.39 4.83
N MET A 157 -5.76 -7.34 4.39
CA MET A 157 -5.19 -8.34 5.30
C MET A 157 -4.20 -7.73 6.31
N SER A 158 -3.44 -6.71 5.90
CA SER A 158 -2.53 -5.96 6.78
C SER A 158 -3.26 -5.12 7.84
N LEU A 159 -4.48 -4.64 7.54
CA LEU A 159 -5.32 -3.94 8.52
C LEU A 159 -5.89 -4.88 9.58
N ILE A 160 -6.07 -6.17 9.27
CA ILE A 160 -6.58 -7.17 10.21
C ILE A 160 -5.50 -7.71 11.14
N GLN A 161 -4.27 -7.86 10.63
CA GLN A 161 -3.17 -8.48 11.37
C GLN A 161 -1.93 -7.56 11.37
N PRO A 162 -1.58 -6.94 12.50
CA PRO A 162 -0.41 -6.06 12.64
C PRO A 162 0.93 -6.70 12.28
N HIS A 163 1.06 -8.03 12.30
CA HIS A 163 2.27 -8.73 11.85
C HIS A 163 2.42 -8.74 10.32
N ILE A 164 1.44 -8.27 9.56
CA ILE A 164 1.49 -8.21 8.11
C ILE A 164 1.86 -6.79 7.67
N THR A 165 2.88 -6.69 6.85
CA THR A 165 3.21 -5.46 6.10
C THR A 165 2.98 -5.74 4.62
N ALA A 166 2.27 -4.86 3.94
CA ALA A 166 1.88 -5.01 2.55
C ALA A 166 2.28 -3.77 1.75
N ASP A 167 3.14 -3.98 0.76
CA ASP A 167 3.65 -2.97 -0.14
C ASP A 167 2.95 -3.08 -1.48
N LEU A 168 2.30 -2.02 -1.92
CA LEU A 168 2.21 -1.75 -3.35
C LEU A 168 3.57 -1.29 -3.84
N ILE A 169 4.07 -1.89 -4.93
CA ILE A 169 5.31 -1.47 -5.59
C ILE A 169 5.01 -1.08 -7.04
N ASP A 170 5.20 0.20 -7.37
CA ASP A 170 5.20 0.63 -8.78
C ASP A 170 6.48 0.12 -9.44
N SER A 171 6.33 -0.91 -10.27
CA SER A 171 7.46 -1.56 -10.94
C SER A 171 8.22 -0.61 -11.85
N GLY A 172 7.57 0.42 -12.40
CA GLY A 172 8.20 1.42 -13.25
C GLY A 172 9.06 2.41 -12.49
N THR A 173 8.70 2.71 -11.24
CA THR A 173 9.51 3.55 -10.34
C THR A 173 10.63 2.73 -9.69
N PHE A 174 10.35 1.49 -9.28
CA PHE A 174 11.27 0.61 -8.58
C PHE A 174 11.77 -0.55 -9.47
N ASN A 175 12.31 -0.20 -10.64
CA ASN A 175 12.73 -1.18 -11.66
C ASN A 175 13.78 -2.17 -11.14
N GLU A 176 14.74 -1.73 -10.32
CA GLU A 176 15.78 -2.61 -9.76
C GLU A 176 15.20 -3.67 -8.82
N LEU A 177 14.23 -3.27 -8.00
CA LEU A 177 13.51 -4.18 -7.11
C LEU A 177 12.65 -5.16 -7.92
N ALA A 178 11.94 -4.66 -8.93
CA ALA A 178 11.16 -5.50 -9.84
C ALA A 178 12.05 -6.52 -10.60
N ALA A 179 13.23 -6.10 -11.04
CA ALA A 179 14.21 -6.98 -11.70
C ALA A 179 14.74 -8.07 -10.75
N ARG A 180 14.98 -7.74 -9.48
CA ARG A 180 15.44 -8.72 -8.48
C ARG A 180 14.47 -9.88 -8.28
N TYR A 181 13.17 -9.60 -8.36
CA TYR A 181 12.10 -10.59 -8.23
C TYR A 181 11.60 -11.14 -9.58
N ASP A 182 12.37 -10.97 -10.65
CA ASP A 182 12.04 -11.44 -12.00
C ASP A 182 10.59 -11.08 -12.42
N VAL A 183 10.19 -9.83 -12.15
CA VAL A 183 8.82 -9.36 -12.45
C VAL A 183 8.70 -9.11 -13.95
N SER A 184 8.14 -10.10 -14.66
CA SER A 184 7.83 -9.99 -16.09
C SER A 184 6.36 -9.67 -16.38
N SER A 185 5.49 -9.74 -15.37
CA SER A 185 4.04 -9.55 -15.49
C SER A 185 3.45 -9.12 -14.15
N VAL A 186 2.35 -8.37 -14.20
CA VAL A 186 1.68 -7.81 -13.01
C VAL A 186 0.16 -8.12 -13.02
N PRO A 187 -0.50 -8.20 -11.84
CA PRO A 187 0.11 -8.14 -10.51
C PRO A 187 0.93 -9.40 -10.21
N LYS A 188 2.08 -9.21 -9.54
CA LYS A 188 2.87 -10.31 -8.95
C LYS A 188 3.01 -10.03 -7.46
N SER A 189 2.54 -10.94 -6.61
CA SER A 189 2.70 -10.86 -5.17
C SER A 189 3.83 -11.78 -4.72
N ILE A 190 4.76 -11.25 -3.95
CA ILE A 190 5.83 -11.99 -3.27
C ILE A 190 5.58 -11.91 -1.77
N PHE A 191 5.71 -13.04 -1.06
CA PHE A 191 5.54 -13.10 0.39
C PHE A 191 6.86 -13.59 1.02
N ASN A 192 7.38 -12.83 1.99
CA ASN A 192 8.65 -13.07 2.68
C ASN A 192 9.82 -13.38 1.72
N GLY A 193 9.79 -12.83 0.51
CA GLY A 193 10.81 -13.03 -0.53
C GLY A 193 10.85 -14.42 -1.18
N HIS A 194 9.97 -15.36 -0.84
CA HIS A 194 10.12 -16.77 -1.27
C HIS A 194 8.83 -17.47 -1.73
N VAL A 195 7.64 -16.98 -1.37
CA VAL A 195 6.37 -17.47 -1.95
C VAL A 195 5.91 -16.47 -3.00
N GLU A 196 5.46 -16.96 -4.16
CA GLU A 196 5.02 -16.10 -5.26
C GLU A 196 3.59 -16.47 -5.71
N ILE A 197 2.81 -15.43 -6.04
CA ILE A 197 1.51 -15.56 -6.70
C ILE A 197 1.47 -14.61 -7.89
N LEU A 198 1.13 -15.14 -9.07
CA LEU A 198 0.93 -14.34 -10.28
C LEU A 198 -0.56 -14.12 -10.56
N GLY A 199 -0.91 -12.87 -10.84
CA GLY A 199 -2.28 -12.47 -11.16
C GLY A 199 -3.14 -12.16 -9.93
N ALA A 200 -4.35 -11.66 -10.19
CA ALA A 200 -5.33 -11.41 -9.16
C ALA A 200 -6.07 -12.71 -8.81
N VAL A 201 -5.64 -13.37 -7.74
CA VAL A 201 -6.24 -14.61 -7.26
C VAL A 201 -7.39 -14.37 -6.28
N PRO A 202 -8.25 -15.38 -6.02
CA PRO A 202 -9.25 -15.32 -4.96
C PRO A 202 -8.65 -15.17 -3.55
N GLU A 203 -9.43 -14.61 -2.62
CA GLU A 203 -9.05 -14.36 -1.21
C GLU A 203 -8.46 -15.59 -0.51
N ASN A 204 -9.08 -16.76 -0.69
CA ASN A 204 -8.65 -18.00 -0.05
C ASN A 204 -7.32 -18.54 -0.60
N GLU A 205 -6.98 -18.21 -1.84
CA GLU A 205 -5.69 -18.58 -2.43
C GLU A 205 -4.59 -17.63 -1.94
N TYR A 206 -4.88 -16.33 -1.88
CA TYR A 206 -3.96 -15.34 -1.33
C TYR A 206 -3.62 -15.61 0.14
N LEU A 207 -4.64 -15.94 0.95
CA LEU A 207 -4.45 -16.33 2.35
C LEU A 207 -3.52 -17.54 2.49
N LYS A 208 -3.60 -18.53 1.60
CA LYS A 208 -2.67 -19.67 1.60
C LYS A 208 -1.23 -19.23 1.33
N GLY A 209 -1.02 -18.24 0.46
CA GLY A 209 0.29 -17.64 0.22
C GLY A 209 0.90 -17.09 1.51
N ILE A 210 0.13 -16.29 2.26
CA ILE A 210 0.53 -15.75 3.56
C ILE A 210 0.84 -16.85 4.57
N LEU A 211 -0.05 -17.84 4.71
CA LEU A 211 0.14 -18.94 5.65
C LEU A 211 1.38 -19.77 5.33
N ASN A 212 1.65 -20.04 4.05
CA ASN A 212 2.85 -20.76 3.64
C ASN A 212 4.12 -19.95 3.93
N ALA A 213 4.09 -18.65 3.66
CA ALA A 213 5.23 -17.76 3.92
C ALA A 213 5.56 -17.61 5.41
N ALA A 214 4.58 -17.84 6.29
CA ALA A 214 4.74 -17.77 7.74
C ALA A 214 5.28 -19.07 8.38
N LEU A 215 5.41 -20.16 7.62
CA LEU A 215 5.94 -21.44 8.12
C LEU A 215 7.48 -21.50 8.08
N HIS A 216 8.14 -20.54 7.45
CA HIS A 216 9.57 -20.49 7.18
C HIS A 216 10.18 -19.20 7.74
#